data_AF-L9YK91-F1
#
_entry.id   AF-L9YK91-F1
#
_cell.length_a   1.000
_cell.length_b   1.000
_cell.length_c   1.000
_cell.angle_alpha   90.00
_cell.angle_beta   90.00
_cell.angle_gamma   90.00
#
_symmetry.space_group_name_H-M   'P 1'
#
loop_
_entity.id
_entity.type
_entity.pdbx_description
1 polymer ?
#
loop_
_entity_poly.entity_id
_entity_poly.type
_entity_poly.pdbx_seq_one_letter_code
_entity_poly.pdbx_strand_id
1 'polypeptide(L)'
;MQYGFPDGPHRTPKLQTVYEPIPDNAATASPIYKVPRAQYERQDEFERGYEVAGTTSIATEIQDDCEADDRVLYPIHIESDAYHEVGPDTLLSWFREFVEDFLEVPFNTCMLYFSGNRSIHVHVPRFVSGEDDREWLKELAESYCEEAGADLDLGLYSRKRLFRLPGVEHAKSSIPKVEIEPTWDRTRIFREANGATPSTPATYADVLWGVFGQDGLTVETSGPDVDTPQNLFRVLDPEKTLLEFTRDEPVSEIKTPLIEQVAYPADPTDVPEWSMYNTQEFSPYAHASGNPRSVAALRVKRGVFAREDKRGGATMVPAYFYGAVGCNGGFTKQDVHAPLQLSKKDYRKWDHASGEKVVIIGGKSGSSRIFSVSSWEAIEVGHALTSDKGGRDTALDYLSEQGYDVGASGSTVSDSKGTTALRSATPGEEPRTIWPARENPQTEAESFQQTAEQGDIHTLSHDEKIQVACRHLQYGWEPTWEWFREQFGSTFKPGVTWRFLKEIAEDPNFPEYDDVDVPAKPA
;
A
#
# COMPACT_ATOMS: atom_id res chain seq x y z
N MET A 1 -10.77 15.04 19.86
CA MET A 1 -10.77 16.07 18.79
C MET A 1 -10.42 17.42 19.39
N GLN A 2 -9.74 18.29 18.67
CA GLN A 2 -9.50 19.69 19.02
C GLN A 2 -10.16 20.59 17.99
N TYR A 3 -10.80 21.68 18.43
CA TYR A 3 -11.44 22.64 17.52
C TYR A 3 -10.61 23.91 17.41
N GLY A 4 -10.64 24.54 16.24
CA GLY A 4 -10.00 25.83 15.98
C GLY A 4 -11.00 26.93 15.66
N PHE A 5 -10.71 28.14 16.12
CA PHE A 5 -11.59 29.30 16.01
C PHE A 5 -10.97 30.38 15.10
N PRO A 6 -11.79 31.15 14.37
CA PRO A 6 -11.32 32.27 13.56
C PRO A 6 -10.91 33.45 14.46
N ASP A 7 -11.62 33.66 15.57
CA ASP A 7 -11.40 34.73 16.54
C ASP A 7 -11.12 34.15 17.94
N GLY A 8 -10.13 34.69 18.67
CA GLY A 8 -9.77 34.24 20.02
C GLY A 8 -8.59 33.25 20.06
N PRO A 9 -8.47 32.38 21.09
CA PRO A 9 -7.42 31.36 21.11
C PRO A 9 -7.56 30.47 19.87
N HIS A 10 -6.49 30.35 19.09
CA HIS A 10 -6.51 29.66 17.80
C HIS A 10 -7.03 28.21 17.85
N ARG A 11 -6.96 27.56 19.02
CA ARG A 11 -7.41 26.18 19.26
C ARG A 11 -8.00 26.01 20.67
N THR A 12 -8.90 25.05 20.86
CA THR A 12 -9.40 24.66 22.18
C THR A 12 -8.26 24.10 23.05
N PRO A 13 -8.13 24.52 24.31
CA PRO A 13 -7.08 24.01 25.20
C PRO A 13 -7.35 22.58 25.69
N LYS A 14 -8.58 22.09 25.54
CA LYS A 14 -9.01 20.73 25.86
C LYS A 14 -9.52 20.03 24.61
N LEU A 15 -9.32 18.72 24.57
CA LEU A 15 -9.92 17.83 23.60
C LEU A 15 -11.36 17.53 23.99
N GLN A 16 -12.20 17.39 22.98
CA GLN A 16 -13.59 16.94 23.08
C GLN A 16 -13.77 15.60 22.39
N THR A 17 -14.75 14.82 22.82
CA THR A 17 -15.18 13.62 22.08
C THR A 17 -15.84 14.01 20.75
N VAL A 18 -15.97 13.05 19.83
CA VAL A 18 -16.63 13.29 18.53
C VAL A 18 -18.15 13.51 18.66
N TYR A 19 -18.74 13.08 19.78
CA TYR A 19 -20.17 13.16 20.06
C TYR A 19 -20.56 14.42 20.84
N GLU A 20 -19.59 15.14 21.38
CA GLU A 20 -19.85 16.43 22.01
C GLU A 20 -20.27 17.46 20.95
N PRO A 21 -21.17 18.40 21.30
CA PRO A 21 -21.55 19.47 20.42
C PRO A 21 -20.34 20.26 19.94
N ILE A 22 -20.29 20.55 18.64
CA ILE A 22 -19.28 21.45 18.08
C ILE A 22 -19.41 22.81 18.79
N PRO A 23 -18.32 23.35 19.36
CA PRO A 23 -18.38 24.63 20.05
C PRO A 23 -18.86 25.77 19.15
N ASP A 24 -19.60 26.71 19.73
CA ASP A 24 -20.04 27.92 19.02
C ASP A 24 -18.84 28.64 18.37
N ASN A 25 -19.00 28.99 17.09
CA ASN A 25 -17.97 29.65 16.26
C ASN A 25 -16.73 28.80 15.94
N ALA A 26 -16.71 27.50 16.26
CA ALA A 26 -15.65 26.62 15.78
C ALA A 26 -15.65 26.58 14.25
N ALA A 27 -14.50 26.89 13.65
CA ALA A 27 -14.35 26.91 12.20
C ALA A 27 -13.67 25.64 11.66
N THR A 28 -12.81 25.03 12.46
CA THR A 28 -11.97 23.90 12.04
C THR A 28 -11.91 22.82 13.11
N ALA A 29 -11.59 21.60 12.70
CA ALA A 29 -11.44 20.44 13.58
C ALA A 29 -10.15 19.66 13.25
N SER A 30 -9.52 19.09 14.26
CA SER A 30 -8.30 18.28 14.14
C SER A 30 -8.57 16.88 13.60
N PRO A 31 -7.52 16.04 13.42
CA PRO A 31 -7.66 14.59 13.32
C PRO A 31 -8.24 14.00 14.61
N ILE A 32 -8.60 12.72 14.57
CA ILE A 32 -9.19 12.00 15.70
C ILE A 32 -8.08 11.35 16.51
N TYR A 33 -8.08 11.56 17.83
CA TYR A 33 -7.07 11.01 18.73
C TYR A 33 -7.70 9.89 19.57
N LYS A 34 -7.09 8.70 19.58
CA LYS A 34 -7.48 7.55 20.39
C LYS A 34 -6.92 7.73 21.82
N VAL A 35 -7.63 8.49 22.64
CA VAL A 35 -7.20 8.86 23.99
C VAL A 35 -7.75 7.86 25.03
N PRO A 36 -6.89 7.21 25.85
CA PRO A 36 -7.34 6.43 26.99
C PRO A 36 -8.21 7.26 27.93
N ARG A 37 -9.27 6.65 28.47
CA ARG A 37 -10.22 7.32 29.36
C ARG A 37 -9.55 8.10 30.50
N ALA A 38 -8.57 7.48 31.17
CA ALA A 38 -7.84 8.14 32.26
C ALA A 38 -7.08 9.40 31.80
N GLN A 39 -6.52 9.40 30.59
CA GLN A 39 -5.84 10.55 30.02
C GLN A 39 -6.84 11.64 29.58
N TYR A 40 -8.03 11.24 29.10
CA TYR A 40 -9.11 12.17 28.77
C TYR A 40 -9.66 12.87 30.02
N GLU A 41 -9.97 12.11 31.07
CA GLU A 41 -10.51 12.60 32.35
C GLU A 41 -9.51 13.50 33.09
N ARG A 42 -8.20 13.28 32.91
CA ARG A 42 -7.15 14.17 33.46
C ARG A 42 -7.30 15.63 33.01
N GLN A 43 -7.94 15.88 31.86
CA GLN A 43 -8.19 17.26 31.41
C GLN A 43 -9.10 18.05 32.35
N ASP A 44 -9.90 17.38 33.18
CA ASP A 44 -10.78 18.02 34.17
C ASP A 44 -10.04 18.49 35.42
N GLU A 45 -8.80 18.04 35.63
CA GLU A 45 -7.91 18.55 36.68
C GLU A 45 -7.45 19.99 36.40
N PHE A 46 -7.56 20.43 35.15
CA PHE A 46 -7.14 21.76 34.69
C PHE A 46 -8.33 22.67 34.46
N GLU A 47 -8.35 23.86 35.09
CA GLU A 47 -9.47 24.79 34.97
C GLU A 47 -9.60 25.34 33.53
N ARG A 48 -8.49 25.78 32.95
CA ARG A 48 -8.43 26.39 31.61
C ARG A 48 -7.76 25.50 30.56
N GLY A 49 -7.08 24.43 30.98
CA GLY A 49 -6.31 23.54 30.11
C GLY A 49 -4.97 24.11 29.63
N TYR A 50 -4.54 25.25 30.18
CA TYR A 50 -3.26 25.91 29.85
C TYR A 50 -2.22 25.78 30.97
N GLU A 51 -2.60 25.21 32.10
CA GLU A 51 -1.79 25.16 33.32
C GLU A 51 -0.68 24.09 33.28
N VAL A 52 -0.59 23.35 32.18
CA VAL A 52 0.38 22.29 31.94
C VAL A 52 1.77 22.86 31.67
N ALA A 53 2.81 22.31 32.30
CA ALA A 53 4.18 22.77 32.13
C ALA A 53 4.85 22.14 30.90
N GLY A 54 5.54 22.94 30.08
CA GLY A 54 6.36 22.47 28.95
C GLY A 54 5.63 22.37 27.61
N THR A 55 4.34 22.69 27.57
CA THR A 55 3.48 22.64 26.37
C THR A 55 2.52 23.83 26.37
N THR A 56 1.87 24.09 25.24
CA THR A 56 0.91 25.19 25.08
C THR A 56 -0.46 24.88 25.66
N SER A 57 -0.84 23.61 25.83
CA SER A 57 -2.12 23.19 26.44
C SER A 57 -2.14 21.70 26.78
N ILE A 58 -3.08 21.28 27.64
CA ILE A 58 -3.32 19.85 27.93
C ILE A 58 -3.75 19.10 26.67
N ALA A 59 -4.51 19.73 25.77
CA ALA A 59 -4.82 19.14 24.48
C ALA A 59 -3.55 18.84 23.67
N THR A 60 -2.60 19.77 23.62
CA THR A 60 -1.34 19.57 22.89
C THR A 60 -0.50 18.47 23.51
N GLU A 61 -0.41 18.39 24.84
CA GLU A 61 0.27 17.27 25.53
C GLU A 61 -0.32 15.92 25.11
N ILE A 62 -1.64 15.79 25.20
CA ILE A 62 -2.33 14.54 24.87
C ILE A 62 -2.17 14.20 23.38
N GLN A 63 -2.22 15.20 22.50
CA GLN A 63 -1.98 15.00 21.07
C GLN A 63 -0.56 14.56 20.78
N ASP A 64 0.45 15.15 21.44
CA ASP A 64 1.86 14.75 21.31
C ASP A 64 2.05 13.30 21.74
N ASP A 65 1.47 12.89 22.87
CA ASP A 65 1.50 11.50 23.33
C ASP A 65 0.81 10.56 22.34
N CYS A 66 -0.32 10.97 21.77
CA CYS A 66 -1.01 10.15 20.78
C CYS A 66 -0.24 10.02 19.47
N GLU A 67 0.42 11.09 19.01
CA GLU A 67 1.28 11.05 17.82
C GLU A 67 2.52 10.20 18.05
N ALA A 68 3.09 10.21 19.26
CA ALA A 68 4.24 9.38 19.61
C ALA A 68 3.89 7.88 19.71
N ASP A 69 2.64 7.56 20.06
CA ASP A 69 2.15 6.18 20.24
C ASP A 69 1.36 5.64 19.02
N ASP A 70 1.34 6.34 17.88
CA ASP A 70 0.51 6.01 16.70
C ASP A 70 -1.00 5.86 16.99
N ARG A 71 -1.48 6.62 17.98
CA ARG A 71 -2.88 6.66 18.43
C ARG A 71 -3.68 7.77 17.75
N VAL A 72 -3.43 8.04 16.47
CA VAL A 72 -4.11 9.09 15.69
C VAL A 72 -4.79 8.49 14.47
N LEU A 73 -5.99 8.95 14.15
CA LEU A 73 -6.71 8.64 12.92
C LEU A 73 -6.88 9.91 12.11
N TYR A 74 -6.34 9.88 10.90
CA TYR A 74 -6.37 10.98 9.95
C TYR A 74 -7.44 10.70 8.90
N PRO A 75 -8.58 11.43 8.90
CA PRO A 75 -9.51 11.35 7.77
C PRO A 75 -8.83 11.83 6.51
N ILE A 76 -8.96 11.09 5.41
CA ILE A 76 -8.33 11.44 4.15
C ILE A 76 -9.13 12.57 3.49
N HIS A 77 -8.51 13.74 3.44
CA HIS A 77 -9.03 14.91 2.73
C HIS A 77 -8.05 15.32 1.64
N ILE A 78 -8.59 15.70 0.48
CA ILE A 78 -7.82 16.19 -0.66
C ILE A 78 -8.30 17.61 -0.97
N GLU A 79 -7.38 18.52 -1.24
CA GLU A 79 -7.67 19.89 -1.64
C GLU A 79 -6.69 20.33 -2.72
N SER A 80 -7.11 21.29 -3.53
CA SER A 80 -6.20 22.06 -4.38
C SER A 80 -6.73 23.49 -4.50
N ASP A 81 -5.82 24.47 -4.44
CA ASP A 81 -6.13 25.89 -4.57
C ASP A 81 -5.98 26.42 -6.02
N ALA A 82 -5.65 25.54 -6.97
CA ALA A 82 -5.51 25.82 -8.41
C ALA A 82 -6.85 26.05 -9.13
N TYR A 83 -7.98 26.14 -8.41
CA TYR A 83 -9.33 26.20 -8.98
C TYR A 83 -9.56 27.31 -10.00
N HIS A 84 -8.94 28.47 -9.78
CA HIS A 84 -9.07 29.59 -10.72
C HIS A 84 -8.15 29.48 -11.93
N GLU A 85 -7.10 28.66 -11.86
CA GLU A 85 -6.08 28.52 -12.88
C GLU A 85 -6.44 27.42 -13.88
N VAL A 86 -6.80 26.23 -13.38
CA VAL A 86 -7.10 25.06 -14.23
C VAL A 86 -8.61 24.81 -14.40
N GLY A 87 -9.44 25.37 -13.52
CA GLY A 87 -10.90 25.19 -13.55
C GLY A 87 -11.40 23.91 -12.86
N PRO A 88 -12.73 23.77 -12.69
CA PRO A 88 -13.33 22.67 -11.95
C PRO A 88 -13.13 21.31 -12.63
N ASP A 89 -13.21 21.22 -13.96
CA ASP A 89 -13.15 19.94 -14.67
C ASP A 89 -11.76 19.28 -14.52
N THR A 90 -10.69 20.07 -14.67
CA THR A 90 -9.32 19.58 -14.48
C THR A 90 -9.06 19.19 -13.02
N LEU A 91 -9.53 19.98 -12.05
CA LEU A 91 -9.44 19.63 -10.64
C LEU A 91 -10.15 18.33 -10.30
N LEU A 92 -11.37 18.17 -10.79
CA LEU A 92 -12.16 16.95 -10.58
C LEU A 92 -11.52 15.74 -11.25
N SER A 93 -10.88 15.93 -12.40
CA SER A 93 -10.06 14.89 -13.02
C SER A 93 -8.89 14.51 -12.11
N TRP A 94 -8.18 15.48 -11.54
CA TRP A 94 -7.05 15.19 -10.64
C TRP A 94 -7.49 14.45 -9.39
N PHE A 95 -8.58 14.92 -8.76
CA PHE A 95 -9.10 14.26 -7.57
C PHE A 95 -9.61 12.85 -7.89
N ARG A 96 -10.27 12.65 -9.03
CA ARG A 96 -10.74 11.33 -9.44
C ARG A 96 -9.58 10.37 -9.63
N GLU A 97 -8.58 10.76 -10.42
CA GLU A 97 -7.40 9.94 -10.70
C GLU A 97 -6.65 9.59 -9.40
N PHE A 98 -6.41 10.57 -8.52
CA PHE A 98 -5.76 10.28 -7.24
C PHE A 98 -6.58 9.34 -6.34
N VAL A 99 -7.90 9.55 -6.27
CA VAL A 99 -8.79 8.75 -5.41
C VAL A 99 -8.98 7.33 -5.94
N GLU A 100 -9.18 7.18 -7.25
CA GLU A 100 -9.44 5.88 -7.88
C GLU A 100 -8.14 5.08 -8.10
N ASP A 101 -7.08 5.73 -8.59
CA ASP A 101 -5.87 5.01 -9.05
C ASP A 101 -4.79 4.88 -7.97
N PHE A 102 -4.72 5.81 -7.01
CA PHE A 102 -3.72 5.81 -5.94
C PHE A 102 -4.31 5.40 -4.59
N LEU A 103 -5.55 5.83 -4.29
CA LEU A 103 -6.22 5.46 -3.04
C LEU A 103 -7.16 4.26 -3.19
N GLU A 104 -7.43 3.79 -4.41
CA GLU A 104 -8.32 2.65 -4.69
C GLU A 104 -9.71 2.81 -4.06
N VAL A 105 -10.25 4.02 -4.10
CA VAL A 105 -11.60 4.34 -3.61
C VAL A 105 -12.47 4.74 -4.80
N PRO A 106 -13.70 4.21 -4.95
CA PRO A 106 -14.60 4.70 -5.96
C PRO A 106 -14.91 6.18 -5.73
N PHE A 107 -14.60 7.07 -6.70
CA PHE A 107 -14.73 8.51 -6.50
C PHE A 107 -16.17 8.95 -6.20
N ASN A 108 -17.15 8.20 -6.71
CA ASN A 108 -18.58 8.42 -6.46
C ASN A 108 -19.00 8.20 -4.99
N THR A 109 -18.16 7.60 -4.16
CA THR A 109 -18.40 7.45 -2.71
C THR A 109 -17.84 8.60 -1.88
N CYS A 110 -17.10 9.53 -2.52
CA CYS A 110 -16.53 10.68 -1.85
C CYS A 110 -17.53 11.83 -1.75
N MET A 111 -17.40 12.65 -0.70
CA MET A 111 -18.16 13.90 -0.58
C MET A 111 -17.32 15.08 -1.01
N LEU A 112 -17.86 15.91 -1.88
CA LEU A 112 -17.17 17.07 -2.44
C LEU A 112 -17.73 18.34 -1.83
N TYR A 113 -16.84 19.25 -1.42
CA TYR A 113 -17.21 20.53 -0.86
C TYR A 113 -16.52 21.68 -1.61
N PHE A 114 -17.29 22.69 -1.99
CA PHE A 114 -16.70 23.97 -2.37
C PHE A 114 -16.27 24.72 -1.11
N SER A 115 -15.02 25.19 -1.09
CA SER A 115 -14.47 25.92 0.06
C SER A 115 -15.05 27.32 0.25
N GLY A 116 -15.94 27.78 -0.61
CA GLY A 116 -16.47 29.14 -0.55
C GLY A 116 -15.53 30.19 -1.12
N ASN A 117 -14.39 29.79 -1.73
CA ASN A 117 -13.51 30.73 -2.41
C ASN A 117 -12.85 30.12 -3.65
N ARG A 118 -11.74 29.39 -3.46
CA ARG A 118 -10.83 28.99 -4.54
C ARG A 118 -10.39 27.54 -4.48
N SER A 119 -11.06 26.70 -3.70
CA SER A 119 -10.70 25.28 -3.62
C SER A 119 -11.95 24.41 -3.55
N ILE A 120 -11.78 23.19 -4.02
CA ILE A 120 -12.69 22.08 -3.76
C ILE A 120 -11.97 21.17 -2.78
N HIS A 121 -12.70 20.70 -1.77
CA HIS A 121 -12.24 19.72 -0.79
C HIS A 121 -12.97 18.42 -1.06
N VAL A 122 -12.23 17.34 -1.24
CA VAL A 122 -12.77 15.99 -1.35
C VAL A 122 -12.57 15.29 -0.03
N HIS A 123 -13.66 14.80 0.55
CA HIS A 123 -13.65 13.98 1.75
C HIS A 123 -13.79 12.53 1.31
N VAL A 124 -12.72 11.77 1.48
CA VAL A 124 -12.64 10.37 1.08
C VAL A 124 -13.10 9.51 2.26
N PRO A 125 -13.95 8.48 2.04
CA PRO A 125 -14.42 7.58 3.09
C PRO A 125 -13.32 6.57 3.54
N ARG A 126 -12.13 7.07 3.86
CA ARG A 126 -11.00 6.31 4.39
C ARG A 126 -10.26 7.10 5.49
N PHE A 127 -9.54 6.35 6.32
CA PHE A 127 -8.61 6.87 7.31
C PHE A 127 -7.22 6.30 7.05
N VAL A 128 -6.19 7.05 7.44
CA VAL A 128 -4.86 6.51 7.73
C VAL A 128 -4.59 6.58 9.24
N SER A 129 -3.84 5.61 9.79
CA SER A 129 -3.64 5.48 11.23
C SER A 129 -2.17 5.67 11.60
N GLY A 130 -1.89 6.55 12.56
CA GLY A 130 -0.52 6.82 13.00
C GLY A 130 0.27 7.74 12.06
N GLU A 131 1.52 7.97 12.42
CA GLU A 131 2.41 8.91 11.73
C GLU A 131 3.04 8.34 10.47
N ASP A 132 3.36 7.04 10.46
CA ASP A 132 3.95 6.37 9.32
C ASP A 132 2.97 6.32 8.14
N ASP A 133 1.71 5.93 8.36
CA ASP A 133 0.69 5.93 7.29
C ASP A 133 0.35 7.36 6.82
N ARG A 134 0.44 8.36 7.69
CA ARG A 134 0.26 9.78 7.32
C ARG A 134 1.40 10.23 6.40
N GLU A 135 2.64 9.88 6.73
CA GLU A 135 3.80 10.23 5.90
C GLU A 135 3.75 9.49 4.56
N TRP A 136 3.36 8.21 4.56
CA TRP A 136 3.09 7.45 3.33
C TRP A 136 2.03 8.11 2.46
N LEU A 137 0.90 8.54 3.02
CA LEU A 137 -0.15 9.23 2.26
C LEU A 137 0.36 10.54 1.64
N LYS A 138 1.24 11.24 2.36
CA LYS A 138 1.87 12.46 1.86
C LYS A 138 2.82 12.16 0.70
N GLU A 139 3.68 11.16 0.83
CA GLU A 139 4.59 10.69 -0.22
C GLU A 139 3.79 10.25 -1.46
N LEU A 140 2.69 9.52 -1.26
CA LEU A 140 1.79 9.09 -2.33
C LEU A 140 1.17 10.28 -3.09
N ALA A 141 0.72 11.30 -2.37
CA ALA A 141 0.20 12.51 -2.99
C ALA A 141 1.28 13.35 -3.68
N GLU A 142 2.51 13.36 -3.13
CA GLU A 142 3.69 13.98 -3.76
C GLU A 142 4.01 13.31 -5.10
N SER A 143 4.13 11.97 -5.12
CA SER A 143 4.31 11.19 -6.35
C SER A 143 3.21 11.47 -7.36
N TYR A 144 1.94 11.47 -6.95
CA TYR A 144 0.84 11.80 -7.85
C TYR A 144 0.95 13.21 -8.45
N CYS A 145 1.25 14.23 -7.65
CA CYS A 145 1.42 15.60 -8.16
C CYS A 145 2.57 15.67 -9.17
N GLU A 146 3.66 14.96 -8.89
CA GLU A 146 4.84 14.87 -9.73
C GLU A 146 4.59 14.15 -11.05
N GLU A 147 3.79 13.09 -11.02
CA GLU A 147 3.40 12.27 -12.17
C GLU A 147 2.29 12.92 -12.99
N ALA A 148 1.14 13.24 -12.41
CA ALA A 148 0.02 13.76 -13.19
C ALA A 148 0.24 15.21 -13.63
N GLY A 149 1.20 15.93 -13.02
CA GLY A 149 1.31 17.38 -13.10
C GLY A 149 0.17 18.07 -12.36
N ALA A 150 -0.37 17.41 -11.34
CA ALA A 150 -1.41 17.94 -10.48
C ALA A 150 -0.83 18.86 -9.39
N ASP A 151 -1.68 19.69 -8.81
CA ASP A 151 -1.30 20.65 -7.76
C ASP A 151 -2.18 20.46 -6.52
N LEU A 152 -2.02 19.34 -5.82
CA LEU A 152 -2.73 19.06 -4.56
C LEU A 152 -2.06 19.78 -3.39
N ASP A 153 -2.84 20.23 -2.39
CA ASP A 153 -2.31 20.83 -1.16
C ASP A 153 -1.72 19.75 -0.24
N LEU A 154 -0.45 19.43 -0.46
CA LEU A 154 0.34 18.51 0.36
C LEU A 154 0.46 18.96 1.83
N GLY A 155 0.27 20.26 2.10
CA GLY A 155 0.26 20.82 3.43
C GLY A 155 -0.86 20.26 4.31
N LEU A 156 -1.91 19.68 3.71
CA LEU A 156 -2.98 18.99 4.41
C LEU A 156 -2.48 17.80 5.24
N TYR A 157 -1.42 17.13 4.79
CA TYR A 157 -0.90 15.93 5.45
C TYR A 157 0.08 16.24 6.58
N SER A 158 0.16 17.50 7.03
CA SER A 158 1.00 17.88 8.17
C SER A 158 0.41 17.43 9.52
N ARG A 159 1.27 17.19 10.51
CA ARG A 159 0.85 16.90 11.90
C ARG A 159 -0.10 17.95 12.46
N LYS A 160 -1.09 17.52 13.25
CA LYS A 160 -2.10 18.40 13.89
C LYS A 160 -2.79 19.38 12.95
N ARG A 161 -2.92 19.04 11.65
CA ARG A 161 -3.61 19.87 10.67
C ARG A 161 -5.09 19.97 11.02
N LEU A 162 -5.63 21.19 10.99
CA LEU A 162 -7.05 21.43 11.21
C LEU A 162 -7.76 21.56 9.87
N PHE A 163 -8.96 20.98 9.78
CA PHE A 163 -9.79 21.00 8.58
C PHE A 163 -11.03 21.83 8.81
N ARG A 164 -11.41 22.66 7.83
CA ARG A 164 -12.62 23.46 7.92
C ARG A 164 -13.88 22.60 7.85
N LEU A 165 -14.76 22.83 8.84
CA LEU A 165 -16.03 22.13 8.99
C LEU A 165 -17.02 22.51 7.86
N PRO A 166 -17.88 21.58 7.42
CA PRO A 166 -19.01 21.90 6.54
C PRO A 166 -19.91 22.99 7.13
N GLY A 167 -20.48 23.83 6.28
CA GLY A 167 -21.36 24.93 6.67
C GLY A 167 -20.65 26.19 7.19
N VAL A 168 -19.39 26.10 7.60
CA VAL A 168 -18.62 27.25 8.11
C VAL A 168 -18.27 28.22 6.97
N GLU A 169 -18.49 29.51 7.20
CA GLU A 169 -18.12 30.60 6.28
C GLU A 169 -16.61 30.73 6.07
N HIS A 170 -16.22 30.97 4.82
CA HIS A 170 -14.84 31.29 4.50
C HIS A 170 -14.52 32.72 4.92
N ALA A 171 -13.44 32.92 5.69
CA ALA A 171 -13.10 34.20 6.31
C ALA A 171 -12.99 35.40 5.34
N LYS A 172 -12.62 35.17 4.06
CA LYS A 172 -12.46 36.27 3.08
C LYS A 172 -13.69 36.55 2.24
N SER A 173 -14.59 35.59 2.08
CA SER A 173 -15.71 35.67 1.14
C SER A 173 -17.06 35.59 1.83
N SER A 174 -17.11 35.18 3.10
CA SER A 174 -18.34 34.90 3.85
C SER A 174 -19.25 33.87 3.17
N ILE A 175 -18.72 33.09 2.22
CA ILE A 175 -19.45 32.01 1.57
C ILE A 175 -19.25 30.73 2.40
N PRO A 176 -20.32 30.03 2.80
CA PRO A 176 -20.22 28.80 3.57
C PRO A 176 -19.55 27.67 2.78
N LYS A 177 -18.94 26.71 3.49
CA LYS A 177 -18.44 25.47 2.87
C LYS A 177 -19.64 24.61 2.53
N VAL A 178 -19.95 24.47 1.24
CA VAL A 178 -21.16 23.79 0.76
C VAL A 178 -20.79 22.53 0.01
N GLU A 179 -21.62 21.51 0.15
CA GLU A 179 -21.51 20.29 -0.65
C GLU A 179 -21.81 20.59 -2.12
N ILE A 180 -21.08 19.94 -3.02
CA ILE A 180 -21.23 20.08 -4.47
C ILE A 180 -21.24 18.71 -5.13
N GLU A 181 -21.83 18.66 -6.31
CA GLU A 181 -21.79 17.45 -7.14
C GLU A 181 -20.62 17.50 -8.12
N PRO A 182 -20.02 16.35 -8.48
CA PRO A 182 -18.95 16.26 -9.48
C PRO A 182 -19.35 16.77 -10.87
N THR A 183 -20.64 16.88 -11.17
CA THR A 183 -21.15 17.33 -12.49
C THR A 183 -21.42 18.83 -12.55
N TRP A 184 -21.23 19.57 -11.46
CA TRP A 184 -21.54 20.99 -11.42
C TRP A 184 -20.42 21.83 -12.02
N ASP A 185 -20.77 22.64 -13.02
CA ASP A 185 -19.87 23.67 -13.52
C ASP A 185 -19.66 24.80 -12.48
N ARG A 186 -18.66 25.65 -12.75
CA ARG A 186 -18.33 26.80 -11.90
C ARG A 186 -19.54 27.70 -11.65
N THR A 187 -20.34 28.01 -12.67
CA THR A 187 -21.48 28.93 -12.54
C THR A 187 -22.51 28.38 -11.57
N ARG A 188 -22.78 27.07 -11.67
CA ARG A 188 -23.69 26.35 -10.78
C ARG A 188 -23.14 26.31 -9.36
N ILE A 189 -21.88 25.93 -9.17
CA ILE A 189 -21.23 25.90 -7.83
C ILE A 189 -21.38 27.26 -7.15
N PHE A 190 -21.03 28.37 -7.82
CA PHE A 190 -21.16 29.70 -7.24
C PHE A 190 -22.60 30.10 -6.96
N ARG A 191 -23.55 29.74 -7.85
CA ARG A 191 -24.97 30.05 -7.65
C ARG A 191 -25.53 29.35 -6.41
N GLU A 192 -25.28 28.05 -6.29
CA GLU A 192 -25.77 27.27 -5.15
C GLU A 192 -25.06 27.71 -3.86
N ALA A 193 -23.74 27.94 -3.89
CA ALA A 193 -22.98 28.38 -2.72
C ALA A 193 -23.40 29.76 -2.17
N ASN A 194 -23.69 30.73 -3.05
CA ASN A 194 -24.13 32.07 -2.63
C ASN A 194 -25.58 32.11 -2.12
N GLY A 195 -26.41 31.14 -2.51
CA GLY A 195 -27.80 31.03 -2.06
C GLY A 195 -27.98 30.08 -0.87
N ALA A 196 -26.96 29.31 -0.51
CA ALA A 196 -27.07 28.28 0.50
C ALA A 196 -27.01 28.85 1.93
N THR A 197 -27.88 28.33 2.79
CA THR A 197 -27.81 28.48 4.24
C THR A 197 -27.64 27.09 4.86
N PRO A 198 -26.48 26.43 4.65
CA PRO A 198 -26.27 25.09 5.18
C PRO A 198 -26.25 25.15 6.71
N SER A 199 -26.89 24.18 7.35
CA SER A 199 -26.73 24.00 8.79
C SER A 199 -25.32 23.50 9.08
N THR A 200 -24.64 24.11 10.04
CA THR A 200 -23.45 23.50 10.62
C THR A 200 -23.84 22.17 11.29
N PRO A 201 -23.00 21.13 11.15
CA PRO A 201 -23.19 19.87 11.87
C PRO A 201 -23.30 20.11 13.38
N ALA A 202 -24.12 19.32 14.08
CA ALA A 202 -24.27 19.47 15.53
C ALA A 202 -23.05 18.89 16.27
N THR A 203 -22.52 17.77 15.78
CA THR A 203 -21.34 17.07 16.32
C THR A 203 -20.35 16.75 15.20
N TYR A 204 -19.10 16.43 15.54
CA TYR A 204 -18.16 15.95 14.54
C TYR A 204 -18.51 14.53 14.06
N ALA A 205 -19.16 13.73 14.90
CA ALA A 205 -19.71 12.44 14.50
C ALA A 205 -20.69 12.57 13.33
N ASP A 206 -21.50 13.64 13.26
CA ASP A 206 -22.39 13.89 12.12
C ASP A 206 -21.61 14.12 10.81
N VAL A 207 -20.45 14.80 10.88
CA VAL A 207 -19.56 14.99 9.72
C VAL A 207 -19.02 13.66 9.24
N LEU A 208 -18.55 12.82 10.17
CA LEU A 208 -18.05 11.49 9.85
C LEU A 208 -19.17 10.60 9.30
N TRP A 209 -20.36 10.63 9.89
CA TRP A 209 -21.49 9.84 9.41
C TRP A 209 -21.90 10.22 7.99
N GLY A 210 -21.89 11.51 7.64
CA GLY A 210 -22.16 11.94 6.27
C GLY A 210 -21.19 11.35 5.24
N VAL A 211 -19.90 11.24 5.60
CA VAL A 211 -18.85 10.76 4.67
C VAL A 211 -18.81 9.23 4.63
N PHE A 212 -18.92 8.57 5.78
CA PHE A 212 -18.66 7.14 5.92
C PHE A 212 -19.93 6.27 6.05
N GLY A 213 -21.07 6.86 6.39
CA GLY A 213 -22.34 6.16 6.66
C GLY A 213 -23.22 5.94 5.43
N GLN A 214 -22.69 6.08 4.21
CA GLN A 214 -23.47 5.89 2.98
C GLN A 214 -23.69 4.40 2.69
N ASP A 215 -24.92 4.03 2.31
CA ASP A 215 -25.38 2.63 2.07
C ASP A 215 -24.54 1.84 1.04
N GLY A 216 -23.72 2.52 0.23
CA GLY A 216 -22.77 1.88 -0.70
C GLY A 216 -21.54 1.27 -0.02
N LEU A 217 -21.23 1.64 1.22
CA LEU A 217 -20.06 1.17 1.99
C LEU A 217 -20.39 0.02 2.96
N THR A 218 -21.67 -0.32 3.11
CA THR A 218 -22.18 -1.35 4.05
C THR A 218 -22.50 -2.69 3.38
N VAL A 219 -22.14 -2.88 2.11
CA VAL A 219 -22.36 -4.14 1.38
C VAL A 219 -21.40 -5.24 1.89
N GLU A 220 -21.94 -6.11 2.76
CA GLU A 220 -21.54 -7.49 3.04
C GLU A 220 -20.04 -7.86 2.99
N THR A 221 -19.19 -7.25 3.82
CA THR A 221 -17.96 -7.91 4.26
C THR A 221 -18.26 -8.85 5.41
N SER A 222 -18.64 -10.07 5.07
CA SER A 222 -18.74 -11.20 6.00
C SER A 222 -17.33 -11.69 6.35
N GLY A 223 -16.68 -11.06 7.33
CA GLY A 223 -15.41 -11.51 7.90
C GLY A 223 -15.27 -11.07 9.36
N PRO A 224 -14.75 -11.91 10.26
CA PRO A 224 -14.40 -11.50 11.62
C PRO A 224 -12.99 -10.93 11.55
N ASP A 225 -12.87 -9.64 11.26
CA ASP A 225 -11.59 -8.95 11.37
C ASP A 225 -11.83 -7.66 12.13
N VAL A 226 -11.19 -7.52 13.28
CA VAL A 226 -11.42 -6.43 14.24
C VAL A 226 -10.55 -5.20 13.88
N ASP A 227 -9.60 -5.36 12.95
CA ASP A 227 -8.61 -4.33 12.61
C ASP A 227 -8.86 -3.57 11.30
N THR A 228 -9.99 -3.79 10.61
CA THR A 228 -10.34 -2.98 9.44
C THR A 228 -10.82 -1.57 9.87
N PRO A 229 -10.37 -0.47 9.22
CA PRO A 229 -10.80 0.91 9.50
C PRO A 229 -12.33 1.12 9.44
N GLN A 230 -13.04 0.23 8.74
CA GLN A 230 -14.51 0.18 8.65
C GLN A 230 -15.18 -0.14 10.01
N ASN A 231 -14.48 -0.79 10.95
CA ASN A 231 -15.02 -1.12 12.27
C ASN A 231 -15.19 0.08 13.20
N LEU A 232 -14.57 1.23 12.92
CA LEU A 232 -14.80 2.44 13.72
C LEU A 232 -16.31 2.79 13.77
N PHE A 233 -17.04 2.47 12.69
CA PHE A 233 -18.46 2.78 12.53
C PHE A 233 -19.41 1.72 13.10
N ARG A 234 -18.94 0.49 13.37
CA ARG A 234 -19.73 -0.44 14.20
C ARG A 234 -19.82 0.01 15.66
N VAL A 235 -19.00 0.99 16.07
CA VAL A 235 -18.90 1.53 17.43
C VAL A 235 -19.40 2.98 17.54
N LEU A 236 -19.82 3.62 16.44
CA LEU A 236 -20.53 4.91 16.50
C LEU A 236 -21.99 4.70 16.93
N ASP A 237 -22.17 4.32 18.19
CA ASP A 237 -23.47 4.27 18.84
C ASP A 237 -23.79 5.65 19.45
N PRO A 238 -24.83 6.36 18.98
CA PRO A 238 -25.20 7.67 19.52
C PRO A 238 -25.61 7.63 21.00
N GLU A 239 -25.86 6.45 21.59
CA GLU A 239 -26.06 6.29 23.04
C GLU A 239 -24.74 6.11 23.82
N LYS A 240 -23.61 5.85 23.15
CA LYS A 240 -22.29 5.69 23.78
C LYS A 240 -21.43 6.93 23.57
N THR A 241 -21.33 7.75 24.61
CA THR A 241 -20.58 9.03 24.63
C THR A 241 -19.05 8.86 24.64
N LEU A 242 -18.58 7.62 24.84
CA LEU A 242 -17.20 7.17 24.74
C LEU A 242 -17.19 6.02 23.73
N LEU A 243 -16.12 5.90 22.92
CA LEU A 243 -15.83 4.66 22.21
C LEU A 243 -15.51 3.59 23.26
N GLU A 244 -16.55 3.03 23.87
CA GLU A 244 -16.45 1.89 24.75
C GLU A 244 -16.23 0.68 23.85
N PHE A 245 -14.97 0.28 23.75
CA PHE A 245 -14.66 -1.12 23.51
C PHE A 245 -15.29 -1.88 24.68
N THR A 246 -16.52 -2.36 24.49
CA THR A 246 -17.22 -3.19 25.47
C THR A 246 -16.36 -4.42 25.72
N ARG A 247 -15.55 -4.35 26.79
CA ARG A 247 -14.94 -5.51 27.46
C ARG A 247 -15.96 -6.18 28.39
N ASP A 248 -17.21 -6.26 27.94
CA ASP A 248 -18.31 -6.84 28.72
C ASP A 248 -18.60 -8.29 28.34
N GLU A 249 -17.76 -8.91 27.51
CA GLU A 249 -17.58 -10.36 27.57
C GLU A 249 -16.46 -10.66 28.57
N PRO A 250 -16.68 -11.57 29.55
CA PRO A 250 -15.60 -12.04 30.39
C PRO A 250 -14.47 -12.54 29.49
N VAL A 251 -13.22 -12.28 29.89
CA VAL A 251 -11.97 -12.68 29.19
C VAL A 251 -11.78 -14.22 29.11
N SER A 252 -12.87 -14.98 29.21
CA SER A 252 -12.91 -16.41 28.96
C SER A 252 -13.36 -16.67 27.52
N GLU A 253 -12.39 -17.07 26.69
CA GLU A 253 -12.54 -17.77 25.42
C GLU A 253 -12.88 -16.95 24.16
N ILE A 254 -12.19 -15.84 23.91
CA ILE A 254 -11.80 -15.61 22.50
C ILE A 254 -10.83 -16.74 22.18
N LYS A 255 -11.30 -17.74 21.45
CA LYS A 255 -10.43 -18.80 20.93
C LYS A 255 -9.43 -18.13 20.01
N THR A 256 -8.18 -18.01 20.48
CA THR A 256 -7.06 -17.59 19.65
C THR A 256 -7.09 -18.40 18.36
N PRO A 257 -7.19 -17.75 17.18
CA PRO A 257 -7.16 -18.43 15.89
C PRO A 257 -5.99 -19.41 15.84
N LEU A 258 -6.18 -20.57 15.21
CA LEU A 258 -5.18 -21.63 15.18
C LEU A 258 -3.77 -21.11 14.80
N ILE A 259 -3.69 -20.19 13.84
CA ILE A 259 -2.43 -19.62 13.37
C ILE A 259 -1.74 -18.68 14.37
N GLU A 260 -2.47 -18.12 15.33
CA GLU A 260 -1.96 -17.25 16.40
C GLU A 260 -1.63 -18.02 17.69
N GLN A 261 -1.96 -19.32 17.75
CA GLN A 261 -1.65 -20.14 18.91
C GLN A 261 -0.15 -20.42 18.99
N VAL A 262 0.49 -20.02 20.10
CA VAL A 262 1.91 -20.31 20.36
C VAL A 262 2.16 -21.80 20.60
N ALA A 263 1.19 -22.50 21.18
CA ALA A 263 1.32 -23.91 21.48
C ALA A 263 1.13 -24.78 20.22
N TYR A 264 1.93 -25.83 20.11
CA TYR A 264 1.76 -26.84 19.06
C TYR A 264 0.37 -27.51 19.19
N PRO A 265 -0.41 -27.66 18.11
CA PRO A 265 -1.76 -28.20 18.18
C PRO A 265 -1.80 -29.63 18.72
N ALA A 266 -2.79 -29.92 19.56
CA ALA A 266 -3.02 -31.28 20.05
C ALA A 266 -3.65 -32.20 18.97
N ASP A 267 -4.43 -31.63 18.05
CA ASP A 267 -5.00 -32.36 16.92
C ASP A 267 -4.00 -32.40 15.74
N PRO A 268 -3.57 -33.59 15.27
CA PRO A 268 -2.68 -33.71 14.12
C PRO A 268 -3.23 -33.11 12.81
N THR A 269 -4.55 -32.96 12.68
CA THR A 269 -5.18 -32.39 11.48
C THR A 269 -5.04 -30.87 11.36
N ASP A 270 -4.79 -30.19 12.49
CA ASP A 270 -4.54 -28.75 12.58
C ASP A 270 -3.07 -28.38 12.31
N VAL A 271 -2.15 -29.37 12.45
CA VAL A 271 -0.70 -29.17 12.29
C VAL A 271 -0.33 -28.58 10.92
N PRO A 272 -0.89 -29.03 9.77
CA PRO A 272 -0.59 -28.44 8.47
C PRO A 272 -0.90 -26.94 8.40
N GLU A 273 -2.05 -26.52 8.95
CA GLU A 273 -2.42 -25.11 8.95
C GLU A 273 -1.53 -24.31 9.89
N TRP A 274 -1.37 -24.77 11.13
CA TRP A 274 -0.52 -24.13 12.14
C TRP A 274 0.94 -23.98 11.70
N SER A 275 1.49 -25.02 11.06
CA SER A 275 2.91 -25.09 10.75
C SER A 275 3.37 -24.08 9.69
N MET A 276 2.50 -23.70 8.75
CA MET A 276 2.80 -22.66 7.76
C MET A 276 3.03 -21.29 8.40
N TYR A 277 2.49 -21.07 9.60
CA TYR A 277 2.53 -19.79 10.31
C TYR A 277 3.42 -19.78 11.52
N ASN A 278 3.77 -20.94 12.11
CA ASN A 278 4.50 -20.98 13.39
C ASN A 278 5.82 -21.77 13.36
N THR A 279 6.03 -22.66 12.39
CA THR A 279 7.30 -23.40 12.31
C THR A 279 8.44 -22.54 11.78
N GLN A 280 9.67 -23.07 11.89
CA GLN A 280 10.87 -22.45 11.34
C GLN A 280 10.74 -22.25 9.83
N GLU A 281 10.85 -21.00 9.40
CA GLU A 281 10.77 -20.56 8.01
C GLU A 281 11.93 -21.07 7.15
N PHE A 282 11.68 -21.31 5.86
CA PHE A 282 12.74 -21.49 4.87
C PHE A 282 13.10 -20.15 4.23
N SER A 283 14.36 -19.77 4.38
CA SER A 283 14.90 -18.55 3.75
C SER A 283 15.87 -18.94 2.63
N PRO A 284 15.57 -18.59 1.37
CA PRO A 284 16.45 -18.85 0.21
C PRO A 284 17.85 -18.21 0.33
N TYR A 285 18.02 -17.25 1.22
CA TYR A 285 19.26 -16.46 1.37
C TYR A 285 20.02 -16.83 2.65
N ALA A 286 19.46 -17.69 3.50
CA ALA A 286 20.10 -18.06 4.76
C ALA A 286 21.43 -18.76 4.51
N HIS A 287 22.46 -18.30 5.24
CA HIS A 287 23.82 -18.83 5.16
C HIS A 287 24.43 -18.79 3.75
N ALA A 288 24.00 -17.86 2.91
CA ALA A 288 24.61 -17.64 1.60
C ALA A 288 26.01 -17.02 1.75
N SER A 289 27.05 -17.82 1.57
CA SER A 289 28.45 -17.37 1.51
C SER A 289 29.12 -17.86 0.23
N GLY A 290 29.51 -16.95 -0.65
CA GLY A 290 30.11 -17.31 -1.95
C GLY A 290 29.05 -17.72 -2.98
N ASN A 291 29.33 -18.79 -3.75
CA ASN A 291 28.53 -19.25 -4.89
C ASN A 291 27.36 -20.23 -4.65
N PRO A 292 27.19 -20.90 -3.49
CA PRO A 292 26.18 -21.95 -3.42
C PRO A 292 24.78 -21.32 -3.30
N ARG A 293 23.91 -21.65 -4.26
CA ARG A 293 22.53 -21.15 -4.36
C ARG A 293 21.57 -22.03 -3.56
N SER A 294 20.49 -21.50 -3.01
CA SER A 294 19.41 -22.35 -2.51
C SER A 294 18.49 -22.75 -3.65
N VAL A 295 17.77 -23.85 -3.50
CA VAL A 295 16.66 -24.20 -4.39
C VAL A 295 15.48 -24.66 -3.54
N ALA A 296 14.28 -24.18 -3.82
CA ALA A 296 13.06 -24.60 -3.18
C ALA A 296 11.95 -24.80 -4.21
N ALA A 297 11.28 -25.94 -4.18
CA ALA A 297 10.05 -26.22 -4.91
C ALA A 297 8.89 -26.28 -3.93
N LEU A 298 7.88 -25.44 -4.14
CA LEU A 298 6.78 -25.26 -3.19
C LEU A 298 5.46 -24.98 -3.90
N ARG A 299 4.37 -25.16 -3.15
CA ARG A 299 3.03 -24.70 -3.48
C ARG A 299 2.62 -23.60 -2.50
N VAL A 300 2.20 -22.46 -3.04
CA VAL A 300 1.64 -21.35 -2.28
C VAL A 300 0.30 -21.78 -1.68
N LYS A 301 0.06 -21.48 -0.40
CA LYS A 301 -1.16 -21.91 0.29
C LYS A 301 -2.11 -20.77 0.60
N ARG A 302 -1.59 -19.62 1.02
CA ARG A 302 -2.38 -18.43 1.41
C ARG A 302 -1.56 -17.16 1.12
N GLY A 303 -2.16 -16.00 1.36
CA GLY A 303 -1.52 -14.69 1.21
C GLY A 303 -0.34 -14.49 2.17
N VAL A 304 0.47 -13.47 1.87
CA VAL A 304 1.67 -13.14 2.65
C VAL A 304 1.33 -12.69 4.07
N PHE A 305 2.27 -12.88 5.00
CA PHE A 305 2.17 -12.40 6.39
C PHE A 305 3.55 -11.99 6.92
N ALA A 306 3.59 -11.38 8.10
CA ALA A 306 4.83 -11.08 8.81
C ALA A 306 4.74 -11.56 10.26
N ARG A 307 5.89 -11.77 10.91
CA ARG A 307 5.98 -12.01 12.36
C ARG A 307 6.80 -10.91 13.01
N GLU A 308 6.27 -10.31 14.07
CA GLU A 308 6.89 -9.20 14.81
C GLU A 308 8.29 -9.57 15.36
N ASP A 309 8.48 -10.83 15.79
CA ASP A 309 9.70 -11.32 16.43
C ASP A 309 10.78 -11.82 15.44
N LYS A 310 10.54 -11.82 14.13
CA LYS A 310 11.46 -12.38 13.12
C LYS A 310 12.01 -11.33 12.16
N ARG A 311 13.31 -11.03 12.30
CA ARG A 311 14.12 -10.16 11.42
C ARG A 311 13.41 -8.85 11.03
N GLY A 312 12.74 -8.20 11.98
CA GLY A 312 12.09 -6.90 11.76
C GLY A 312 10.87 -6.96 10.84
N GLY A 313 10.01 -7.97 10.99
CA GLY A 313 8.77 -8.08 10.20
C GLY A 313 8.99 -8.61 8.78
N ALA A 314 9.95 -9.52 8.57
CA ALA A 314 10.23 -10.05 7.24
C ALA A 314 9.01 -10.76 6.63
N THR A 315 8.72 -10.47 5.35
CA THR A 315 7.59 -11.04 4.62
C THR A 315 7.73 -12.55 4.47
N MET A 316 6.67 -13.27 4.81
CA MET A 316 6.58 -14.72 4.73
C MET A 316 5.38 -15.15 3.89
N VAL A 317 5.51 -16.29 3.22
CA VAL A 317 4.47 -16.93 2.42
C VAL A 317 4.13 -18.28 3.05
N PRO A 318 2.87 -18.53 3.43
CA PRO A 318 2.41 -19.85 3.84
C PRO A 318 2.55 -20.84 2.68
N ALA A 319 3.35 -21.90 2.85
CA ALA A 319 3.68 -22.79 1.75
C ALA A 319 3.70 -24.28 2.14
N TYR A 320 3.50 -25.13 1.15
CA TYR A 320 3.84 -26.54 1.20
C TYR A 320 5.10 -26.79 0.37
N PHE A 321 6.17 -27.28 0.98
CA PHE A 321 7.41 -27.58 0.30
C PHE A 321 7.40 -29.03 -0.19
N TYR A 322 7.57 -29.22 -1.50
CA TYR A 322 7.89 -30.53 -2.09
C TYR A 322 9.34 -30.90 -1.78
N GLY A 323 10.23 -29.92 -1.86
CA GLY A 323 11.63 -30.07 -1.45
C GLY A 323 12.32 -28.71 -1.42
N ALA A 324 13.22 -28.50 -0.47
CA ALA A 324 14.05 -27.30 -0.41
C ALA A 324 15.41 -27.60 0.22
N VAL A 325 16.46 -26.98 -0.33
CA VAL A 325 17.83 -27.07 0.15
C VAL A 325 18.45 -25.68 0.15
N GLY A 326 18.84 -25.20 1.32
CA GLY A 326 19.47 -23.90 1.54
C GLY A 326 20.91 -23.84 1.01
N CYS A 327 21.48 -22.63 1.01
CA CYS A 327 22.81 -22.37 0.44
C CYS A 327 23.94 -23.23 1.03
N ASN A 328 23.88 -23.54 2.34
CA ASN A 328 24.88 -24.37 3.01
C ASN A 328 24.55 -25.89 3.01
N GLY A 329 23.45 -26.31 2.37
CA GLY A 329 22.97 -27.69 2.36
C GLY A 329 22.36 -28.20 3.67
N GLY A 330 22.62 -27.54 4.81
CA GLY A 330 22.12 -27.96 6.12
C GLY A 330 20.70 -27.53 6.45
N PHE A 331 20.15 -26.59 5.67
CA PHE A 331 18.80 -26.09 5.85
C PHE A 331 17.86 -26.72 4.83
N THR A 332 17.05 -27.69 5.21
CA THR A 332 16.19 -28.45 4.28
C THR A 332 14.72 -28.48 4.68
N LYS A 333 13.84 -28.64 3.68
CA LYS A 333 12.41 -28.93 3.83
C LYS A 333 12.05 -30.05 2.85
N GLN A 334 11.21 -30.99 3.26
CA GLN A 334 10.72 -32.07 2.42
C GLN A 334 9.31 -32.43 2.85
N ASP A 335 8.38 -32.45 1.90
CA ASP A 335 6.98 -32.81 2.08
C ASP A 335 6.33 -32.22 3.35
N VAL A 336 6.55 -30.91 3.55
CA VAL A 336 6.21 -30.24 4.81
C VAL A 336 5.59 -28.87 4.59
N HIS A 337 4.61 -28.54 5.44
CA HIS A 337 4.03 -27.20 5.53
C HIS A 337 4.93 -26.31 6.40
N ALA A 338 5.34 -25.17 5.84
CA ALA A 338 6.22 -24.22 6.52
C ALA A 338 6.11 -22.84 5.86
N PRO A 339 6.56 -21.77 6.53
CA PRO A 339 6.69 -20.47 5.90
C PRO A 339 7.88 -20.46 4.95
N LEU A 340 7.71 -19.85 3.78
CA LEU A 340 8.80 -19.34 2.95
C LEU A 340 9.07 -17.90 3.35
N GLN A 341 10.30 -17.55 3.69
CA GLN A 341 10.69 -16.16 3.91
C GLN A 341 11.19 -15.53 2.62
N LEU A 342 10.59 -14.41 2.23
CA LEU A 342 11.04 -13.59 1.12
C LEU A 342 11.94 -12.45 1.62
N SER A 343 12.85 -12.01 0.76
CA SER A 343 13.49 -10.71 0.92
C SER A 343 12.51 -9.61 0.48
N LYS A 344 12.79 -8.35 0.83
CA LYS A 344 12.06 -7.19 0.31
C LYS A 344 12.04 -7.17 -1.24
N LYS A 345 13.15 -7.58 -1.87
CA LYS A 345 13.28 -7.64 -3.33
C LYS A 345 12.39 -8.71 -3.95
N ASP A 346 12.39 -9.90 -3.37
CA ASP A 346 11.60 -11.00 -3.90
C ASP A 346 10.11 -10.82 -3.62
N TYR A 347 9.75 -10.09 -2.56
CA TYR A 347 8.37 -9.71 -2.32
C TYR A 347 7.82 -8.76 -3.38
N ARG A 348 8.59 -7.75 -3.81
CA ARG A 348 8.14 -6.77 -4.84
C ARG A 348 7.82 -7.40 -6.20
N LYS A 349 8.41 -8.55 -6.51
CA LYS A 349 8.15 -9.30 -7.75
C LYS A 349 7.28 -10.54 -7.52
N TRP A 350 6.75 -10.72 -6.32
CA TRP A 350 5.94 -11.89 -5.98
C TRP A 350 4.53 -11.71 -6.54
N ASP A 351 4.19 -12.45 -7.59
CA ASP A 351 2.88 -12.42 -8.25
C ASP A 351 2.13 -13.76 -8.16
N HIS A 352 2.51 -14.63 -7.21
CA HIS A 352 1.98 -16.00 -7.12
C HIS A 352 0.79 -16.13 -6.18
N ALA A 353 -0.35 -16.55 -6.74
CA ALA A 353 -1.59 -16.78 -6.01
C ALA A 353 -1.61 -18.11 -5.23
N SER A 354 -2.59 -18.23 -4.32
CA SER A 354 -2.83 -19.48 -3.59
C SER A 354 -3.07 -20.65 -4.57
N GLY A 355 -2.36 -21.75 -4.34
CA GLY A 355 -2.44 -22.95 -5.14
C GLY A 355 -1.39 -23.02 -6.26
N GLU A 356 -0.73 -21.92 -6.61
CA GLU A 356 0.38 -21.93 -7.58
C GLU A 356 1.59 -22.71 -7.07
N LYS A 357 2.38 -23.25 -8.01
CA LYS A 357 3.59 -24.01 -7.71
C LYS A 357 4.76 -23.25 -8.27
N VAL A 358 5.73 -23.04 -7.40
CA VAL A 358 6.81 -22.11 -7.62
C VAL A 358 8.13 -22.80 -7.32
N VAL A 359 9.12 -22.55 -8.17
CA VAL A 359 10.51 -22.90 -7.90
C VAL A 359 11.30 -21.62 -7.68
N ILE A 360 12.04 -21.58 -6.58
CA ILE A 360 12.84 -20.43 -6.16
C ILE A 360 14.31 -20.83 -6.10
N ILE A 361 15.14 -20.12 -6.85
CA ILE A 361 16.60 -20.22 -6.80
C ILE A 361 17.15 -18.98 -6.09
N GLY A 362 17.53 -19.14 -4.83
CA GLY A 362 17.99 -18.06 -3.96
C GLY A 362 19.52 -18.03 -3.81
N GLY A 363 20.02 -16.94 -3.23
CA GLY A 363 21.45 -16.75 -3.00
C GLY A 363 21.78 -15.47 -2.24
N LYS A 364 23.06 -15.09 -2.24
CA LYS A 364 23.56 -13.96 -1.44
C LYS A 364 22.99 -12.60 -1.86
N SER A 365 22.56 -12.44 -3.11
CA SER A 365 21.99 -11.19 -3.64
C SER A 365 20.72 -10.74 -2.92
N GLY A 366 20.03 -11.67 -2.25
CA GLY A 366 18.68 -11.41 -1.76
C GLY A 366 17.65 -11.23 -2.88
N SER A 367 17.99 -11.51 -4.14
CA SER A 367 17.07 -11.50 -5.29
C SER A 367 17.13 -12.87 -5.96
N SER A 368 16.08 -13.66 -5.81
CA SER A 368 15.97 -15.01 -6.34
C SER A 368 15.49 -15.02 -7.79
N ARG A 369 15.71 -16.14 -8.47
CA ARG A 369 14.94 -16.46 -9.68
C ARG A 369 13.72 -17.25 -9.25
N ILE A 370 12.54 -16.81 -9.67
CA ILE A 370 11.26 -17.35 -9.24
C ILE A 370 10.51 -17.79 -10.50
N PHE A 371 10.09 -19.05 -10.56
CA PHE A 371 9.42 -19.61 -11.73
C PHE A 371 8.09 -20.21 -11.34
N SER A 372 7.04 -19.87 -12.08
CA SER A 372 5.82 -20.67 -12.13
C SER A 372 6.10 -21.97 -12.86
N VAL A 373 5.76 -23.08 -12.22
CA VAL A 373 5.99 -24.43 -12.75
C VAL A 373 4.70 -25.25 -12.69
N SER A 374 4.62 -26.28 -13.53
CA SER A 374 3.53 -27.25 -13.44
C SER A 374 3.60 -28.05 -12.13
N SER A 375 2.49 -28.70 -11.78
CA SER A 375 2.44 -29.57 -10.59
C SER A 375 3.42 -30.74 -10.70
N TRP A 376 3.66 -31.24 -11.91
CA TRP A 376 4.61 -32.33 -12.15
C TRP A 376 6.05 -31.86 -11.94
N GLU A 377 6.42 -30.71 -12.53
CA GLU A 377 7.76 -30.14 -12.39
C GLU A 377 8.09 -29.79 -10.92
N ALA A 378 7.14 -29.25 -10.17
CA ALA A 378 7.34 -28.96 -8.74
C ALA A 378 7.64 -30.23 -7.91
N ILE A 379 6.97 -31.34 -8.24
CA ILE A 379 7.17 -32.64 -7.59
C ILE A 379 8.53 -33.22 -7.98
N GLU A 380 8.87 -33.22 -9.28
CA GLU A 380 10.15 -33.72 -9.79
C GLU A 380 11.33 -32.93 -9.22
N VAL A 381 11.26 -31.59 -9.20
CA VAL A 381 12.28 -30.74 -8.57
C VAL A 381 12.38 -31.03 -7.07
N GLY A 382 11.26 -31.20 -6.37
CA GLY A 382 11.23 -31.56 -4.96
C GLY A 382 11.93 -32.91 -4.67
N HIS A 383 11.66 -33.92 -5.49
CA HIS A 383 12.31 -35.23 -5.41
C HIS A 383 13.80 -35.18 -5.78
N ALA A 384 14.16 -34.41 -6.81
CA ALA A 384 15.54 -34.19 -7.21
C ALA A 384 16.34 -33.53 -6.07
N LEU A 385 15.73 -32.66 -5.27
CA LEU A 385 16.37 -32.01 -4.14
C LEU A 385 16.58 -32.90 -2.91
N THR A 386 15.72 -33.90 -2.71
CA THR A 386 15.60 -34.62 -1.43
C THR A 386 15.97 -36.10 -1.49
N SER A 387 16.19 -36.66 -2.69
CA SER A 387 16.61 -38.06 -2.84
C SER A 387 18.05 -38.30 -2.36
N ASP A 388 18.35 -39.53 -1.93
CA ASP A 388 19.66 -39.94 -1.39
C ASP A 388 20.85 -39.71 -2.35
N LYS A 389 20.58 -39.61 -3.65
CA LYS A 389 21.57 -39.33 -4.71
C LYS A 389 21.36 -37.98 -5.39
N GLY A 390 20.33 -37.25 -4.98
CA GLY A 390 19.96 -35.95 -5.52
C GLY A 390 20.65 -34.82 -4.80
N GLY A 391 20.24 -33.60 -5.15
CA GLY A 391 20.78 -32.38 -4.62
C GLY A 391 20.43 -31.19 -5.50
N ARG A 392 20.96 -30.03 -5.13
CA ARG A 392 20.70 -28.78 -5.85
C ARG A 392 21.11 -28.86 -7.32
N ASP A 393 22.27 -29.46 -7.61
CA ASP A 393 22.78 -29.55 -8.98
C ASP A 393 21.82 -30.38 -9.85
N THR A 394 21.34 -31.52 -9.36
CA THR A 394 20.33 -32.34 -10.06
C THR A 394 19.04 -31.59 -10.34
N ALA A 395 18.56 -30.80 -9.37
CA ALA A 395 17.37 -29.97 -9.54
C ALA A 395 17.57 -28.84 -10.55
N LEU A 396 18.75 -28.20 -10.55
CA LEU A 396 19.11 -27.15 -11.51
C LEU A 396 19.29 -27.70 -12.92
N ASP A 397 19.91 -28.88 -13.07
CA ASP A 397 20.06 -29.56 -14.35
C ASP A 397 18.68 -29.88 -14.94
N TYR A 398 17.77 -30.45 -14.14
CA TYR A 398 16.39 -30.71 -14.56
C TYR A 398 15.67 -29.44 -15.04
N LEU A 399 15.73 -28.36 -14.27
CA LEU A 399 15.12 -27.07 -14.64
C LEU A 399 15.73 -26.51 -15.95
N SER A 400 17.04 -26.62 -16.11
CA SER A 400 17.71 -26.21 -17.35
C SER A 400 17.28 -27.07 -18.54
N GLU A 401 17.09 -28.38 -18.37
CA GLU A 401 16.58 -29.28 -19.41
C GLU A 401 15.13 -28.96 -19.80
N GLN A 402 14.31 -28.49 -18.85
CA GLN A 402 12.96 -27.99 -19.12
C GLN A 402 12.94 -26.57 -19.75
N GLY A 403 14.11 -25.94 -19.93
CA GLY A 403 14.25 -24.64 -20.60
C GLY A 403 14.17 -23.43 -19.68
N TYR A 404 14.18 -23.62 -18.35
CA TYR A 404 14.26 -22.50 -17.41
C TYR A 404 15.68 -21.93 -17.35
N ASP A 405 15.80 -20.60 -17.31
CA ASP A 405 17.09 -19.94 -17.12
C ASP A 405 17.53 -20.05 -15.66
N VAL A 406 18.29 -21.11 -15.34
CA VAL A 406 18.84 -21.34 -14.01
C VAL A 406 20.07 -20.48 -13.72
N GLY A 407 20.60 -19.73 -14.70
CA GLY A 407 21.77 -18.85 -14.60
C GLY A 407 23.11 -19.57 -14.49
N ALA A 408 24.21 -18.85 -14.78
CA ALA A 408 25.55 -19.43 -14.75
C ALA A 408 25.99 -19.85 -13.34
N SER A 409 26.22 -21.15 -13.14
CA SER A 409 26.85 -21.72 -11.97
C SER A 409 28.35 -21.37 -11.99
N GLY A 410 28.82 -20.57 -11.03
CA GLY A 410 30.24 -20.36 -10.82
C GLY A 410 30.86 -21.62 -10.22
N SER A 411 31.22 -22.59 -11.06
CA SER A 411 31.84 -23.84 -10.63
C SER A 411 33.26 -23.60 -10.13
N THR A 412 33.57 -24.16 -8.97
CA THR A 412 34.95 -24.35 -8.53
C THR A 412 35.53 -25.59 -9.21
N VAL A 413 36.42 -25.35 -10.18
CA VAL A 413 37.56 -26.18 -10.64
C VAL A 413 37.23 -27.56 -11.27
N SER A 414 37.34 -27.66 -12.60
CA SER A 414 38.50 -28.29 -13.26
C SER A 414 38.46 -28.15 -14.79
N ASP A 415 39.55 -27.61 -15.34
CA ASP A 415 39.99 -27.54 -16.74
C ASP A 415 39.16 -28.21 -17.85
N SER A 416 38.45 -27.40 -18.63
CA SER A 416 38.39 -27.60 -20.09
C SER A 416 38.24 -26.27 -20.83
N LYS A 417 39.06 -26.09 -21.85
CA LYS A 417 39.29 -24.87 -22.64
C LYS A 417 38.03 -24.33 -23.33
N GLY A 418 37.92 -23.00 -23.32
CA GLY A 418 37.24 -22.17 -24.34
C GLY A 418 35.73 -22.26 -24.31
N THR A 419 35.01 -21.21 -23.93
CA THR A 419 34.81 -20.07 -24.83
C THR A 419 34.54 -18.81 -24.02
N THR A 420 35.40 -17.81 -24.20
CA THR A 420 35.19 -16.45 -23.73
C THR A 420 33.96 -15.89 -24.45
N ALA A 421 32.81 -15.86 -23.78
CA ALA A 421 31.70 -15.02 -24.22
C ALA A 421 32.08 -13.58 -23.85
N LEU A 422 32.46 -12.82 -24.88
CA LEU A 422 32.69 -11.38 -24.85
C LEU A 422 31.51 -10.66 -24.17
N ARG A 423 31.71 -10.23 -22.91
CA ARG A 423 31.03 -9.04 -22.39
C ARG A 423 31.85 -7.83 -22.86
N SER A 424 31.60 -7.44 -24.10
CA SER A 424 32.01 -6.15 -24.64
C SER A 424 30.90 -5.69 -25.58
N ALA A 425 30.28 -4.57 -25.24
CA ALA A 425 29.26 -3.90 -26.02
C ALA A 425 29.69 -3.86 -27.49
N THR A 426 28.93 -4.56 -28.34
CA THR A 426 29.04 -4.42 -29.78
C THR A 426 27.94 -3.44 -30.19
N PRO A 427 28.26 -2.24 -30.72
CA PRO A 427 27.26 -1.28 -31.16
C PRO A 427 26.62 -1.82 -32.45
N GLY A 428 25.43 -2.40 -32.34
CA GLY A 428 24.70 -2.91 -33.49
C GLY A 428 23.67 -4.02 -33.25
N GLU A 429 23.21 -4.28 -32.02
CA GLU A 429 22.05 -5.16 -31.83
C GLU A 429 20.75 -4.43 -32.20
N GLU A 430 19.89 -5.11 -32.95
CA GLU A 430 18.53 -4.66 -33.27
C GLU A 430 17.78 -4.33 -31.96
N PRO A 431 16.92 -3.29 -31.94
CA PRO A 431 16.17 -2.92 -30.75
C PRO A 431 15.37 -4.12 -30.25
N ARG A 432 15.55 -4.48 -28.97
CA ARG A 432 14.82 -5.57 -28.33
C ARG A 432 13.33 -5.22 -28.31
N THR A 433 12.54 -5.81 -29.19
CA THR A 433 11.10 -5.52 -29.27
C THR A 433 10.35 -6.15 -28.09
N ILE A 434 9.45 -5.41 -27.45
CA ILE A 434 8.49 -5.94 -26.49
C ILE A 434 7.47 -6.79 -27.24
N TRP A 435 7.28 -8.03 -26.79
CA TRP A 435 6.28 -8.92 -27.38
C TRP A 435 4.90 -8.64 -26.80
N PRO A 436 3.82 -8.66 -27.61
CA PRO A 436 2.46 -8.56 -27.13
C PRO A 436 2.14 -9.62 -26.07
N ALA A 437 1.23 -9.30 -25.17
CA ALA A 437 0.76 -10.25 -24.17
C ALA A 437 0.09 -11.44 -24.85
N ARG A 438 0.29 -12.63 -24.27
CA ARG A 438 -0.32 -13.87 -24.78
C ARG A 438 -1.84 -13.85 -24.56
N GLU A 439 -2.56 -14.63 -25.37
CA GLU A 439 -4.01 -14.84 -25.18
C GLU A 439 -4.34 -15.41 -23.80
N ASN A 440 -3.45 -16.25 -23.26
CA ASN A 440 -3.50 -16.74 -21.87
C ASN A 440 -2.26 -16.25 -21.10
N PRO A 441 -2.35 -15.08 -20.43
CA PRO A 441 -1.26 -14.54 -19.63
C PRO A 441 -0.74 -15.56 -18.60
N GLN A 442 0.57 -15.55 -18.36
CA GLN A 442 1.22 -16.45 -17.41
C GLN A 442 1.60 -15.77 -16.09
N THR A 443 1.45 -14.45 -16.02
CA THR A 443 1.80 -13.58 -14.87
C THR A 443 0.78 -12.45 -14.78
N GLU A 444 0.54 -11.89 -13.61
CA GLU A 444 -0.35 -10.73 -13.44
C GLU A 444 0.15 -9.53 -14.25
N ALA A 445 1.46 -9.27 -14.25
CA ALA A 445 2.06 -8.22 -15.09
C ALA A 445 1.77 -8.41 -16.60
N GLU A 446 1.77 -9.66 -17.10
CA GLU A 446 1.37 -9.95 -18.49
C GLU A 446 -0.15 -9.83 -18.70
N SER A 447 -0.95 -10.09 -17.65
CA SER A 447 -2.40 -9.84 -17.69
C SER A 447 -2.70 -8.34 -17.75
N PHE A 448 -2.00 -7.52 -16.98
CA PHE A 448 -2.11 -6.05 -17.04
C PHE A 448 -1.61 -5.51 -18.38
N GLN A 449 -0.50 -6.05 -18.90
CA GLN A 449 -0.06 -5.77 -20.26
C GLN A 449 -1.18 -6.09 -21.27
N GLN A 450 -1.84 -7.25 -21.16
CA GLN A 450 -2.96 -7.63 -22.01
C GLN A 450 -4.14 -6.66 -21.89
N THR A 451 -4.49 -6.24 -20.66
CA THR A 451 -5.53 -5.26 -20.40
C THR A 451 -5.23 -3.92 -21.05
N ALA A 452 -3.98 -3.44 -20.98
CA ALA A 452 -3.57 -2.21 -21.66
C ALA A 452 -3.62 -2.38 -23.19
N GLU A 453 -3.10 -3.46 -23.75
CA GLU A 453 -3.01 -3.69 -25.20
C GLU A 453 -4.37 -3.93 -25.87
N GLN A 454 -5.31 -4.57 -25.17
CA GLN A 454 -6.66 -4.84 -25.69
C GLN A 454 -7.67 -3.76 -25.29
N GLY A 455 -7.37 -3.00 -24.24
CA GLY A 455 -8.25 -2.01 -23.64
C GLY A 455 -7.62 -0.63 -23.62
N ASP A 456 -7.65 0.01 -22.45
CA ASP A 456 -7.08 1.34 -22.23
C ASP A 456 -6.15 1.25 -21.02
N ILE A 457 -4.91 1.74 -21.17
CA ILE A 457 -3.91 1.79 -20.10
C ILE A 457 -4.38 2.60 -18.89
N HIS A 458 -5.34 3.50 -19.06
CA HIS A 458 -5.96 4.25 -17.97
C HIS A 458 -6.84 3.39 -17.06
N THR A 459 -7.17 2.15 -17.47
CA THR A 459 -7.86 1.19 -16.60
C THR A 459 -6.95 0.53 -15.58
N LEU A 460 -5.63 0.66 -15.73
CA LEU A 460 -4.65 0.11 -14.81
C LEU A 460 -4.36 1.09 -13.65
N SER A 461 -4.29 0.57 -12.43
CA SER A 461 -3.83 1.32 -11.26
C SER A 461 -2.33 1.69 -11.39
N HIS A 462 -1.85 2.58 -10.52
CA HIS A 462 -0.43 2.94 -10.51
C HIS A 462 0.48 1.72 -10.25
N ASP A 463 0.13 0.87 -9.30
CA ASP A 463 0.89 -0.35 -8.98
C ASP A 463 0.87 -1.36 -10.13
N GLU A 464 -0.25 -1.50 -10.82
CA GLU A 464 -0.36 -2.36 -12.00
C GLU A 464 0.52 -1.84 -13.15
N LYS A 465 0.58 -0.52 -13.35
CA LYS A 465 1.50 0.11 -14.31
C LYS A 465 2.97 -0.11 -13.93
N ILE A 466 3.32 -0.09 -12.63
CA ILE A 466 4.66 -0.43 -12.16
C ILE A 466 5.01 -1.87 -12.53
N GLN A 467 4.09 -2.83 -12.34
CA GLN A 467 4.35 -4.22 -12.66
C GLN A 467 4.64 -4.43 -14.16
N VAL A 468 3.88 -3.76 -15.02
CA VAL A 468 4.12 -3.76 -16.47
C VAL A 468 5.46 -3.12 -16.81
N ALA A 469 5.79 -1.98 -16.19
CA ALA A 469 7.08 -1.32 -16.37
C ALA A 469 8.26 -2.19 -15.94
N CYS A 470 8.18 -2.86 -14.80
CA CYS A 470 9.21 -3.78 -14.32
C CYS A 470 9.42 -4.96 -15.30
N ARG A 471 8.34 -5.48 -15.87
CA ARG A 471 8.39 -6.51 -16.92
C ARG A 471 9.10 -5.99 -18.18
N HIS A 472 8.80 -4.76 -18.60
CA HIS A 472 9.31 -4.19 -19.85
C HIS A 472 10.73 -3.65 -19.75
N LEU A 473 11.14 -3.09 -18.62
CA LEU A 473 12.50 -2.56 -18.43
C LEU A 473 13.60 -3.62 -18.57
N GLN A 474 13.27 -4.91 -18.46
CA GLN A 474 14.16 -6.02 -18.78
C GLN A 474 14.61 -6.03 -20.27
N TYR A 475 13.81 -5.42 -21.15
CA TYR A 475 14.12 -5.25 -22.58
C TYR A 475 14.90 -3.95 -22.87
N GLY A 476 15.04 -3.07 -21.86
CA GLY A 476 15.74 -1.79 -21.95
C GLY A 476 14.80 -0.58 -21.96
N TRP A 477 15.38 0.61 -21.89
CA TRP A 477 14.64 1.87 -21.82
C TRP A 477 13.79 2.12 -23.07
N GLU A 478 14.42 2.14 -24.25
CA GLU A 478 13.76 2.56 -25.49
C GLU A 478 12.55 1.69 -25.85
N PRO A 479 12.60 0.35 -25.78
CA PRO A 479 11.42 -0.48 -26.04
C PRO A 479 10.28 -0.20 -25.05
N THR A 480 10.62 -0.08 -23.76
CA THR A 480 9.63 0.22 -22.70
C THR A 480 8.96 1.56 -22.95
N TRP A 481 9.77 2.56 -23.26
CA TRP A 481 9.31 3.91 -23.55
C TRP A 481 8.38 3.96 -24.77
N GLU A 482 8.74 3.29 -25.86
CA GLU A 482 7.88 3.22 -27.05
C GLU A 482 6.57 2.48 -26.78
N TRP A 483 6.60 1.40 -25.99
CA TRP A 483 5.39 0.67 -25.60
C TRP A 483 4.44 1.57 -24.79
N PHE A 484 4.93 2.26 -23.75
CA PHE A 484 4.09 3.20 -22.99
C PHE A 484 3.58 4.36 -23.85
N ARG A 485 4.41 4.86 -24.79
CA ARG A 485 3.98 5.89 -25.75
C ARG A 485 2.85 5.41 -26.63
N GLU A 486 2.94 4.18 -27.12
CA GLU A 486 1.88 3.56 -27.93
C GLU A 486 0.59 3.40 -27.11
N GLN A 487 0.67 2.86 -25.90
CA GLN A 487 -0.50 2.62 -25.06
C GLN A 487 -1.19 3.92 -24.59
N PHE A 488 -0.43 4.93 -24.16
CA PHE A 488 -1.01 6.22 -23.78
C PHE A 488 -1.48 7.06 -24.97
N GLY A 489 -0.97 6.80 -26.18
CA GLY A 489 -1.38 7.49 -27.40
C GLY A 489 -1.36 9.01 -27.28
N SER A 490 -2.52 9.66 -27.49
CA SER A 490 -2.66 11.12 -27.41
C SER A 490 -2.55 11.69 -25.99
N THR A 491 -2.67 10.85 -24.97
CA THR A 491 -2.54 11.24 -23.55
C THR A 491 -1.11 11.05 -23.02
N PHE A 492 -0.18 10.59 -23.87
CA PHE A 492 1.21 10.38 -23.50
C PHE A 492 1.85 11.71 -23.06
N LYS A 493 2.36 11.73 -21.83
CA LYS A 493 3.08 12.85 -21.24
C LYS A 493 4.56 12.48 -21.10
N PRO A 494 5.45 12.89 -22.03
CA PRO A 494 6.85 12.44 -22.04
C PRO A 494 7.60 12.71 -20.72
N GLY A 495 7.46 13.90 -20.15
CA GLY A 495 8.13 14.24 -18.90
C GLY A 495 7.69 13.40 -17.69
N VAL A 496 6.45 12.89 -17.73
CA VAL A 496 5.81 12.08 -16.68
C VAL A 496 6.29 10.64 -16.80
N THR A 497 6.09 10.03 -17.98
CA THR A 497 6.54 8.65 -18.24
C THR A 497 8.04 8.52 -18.05
N TRP A 498 8.82 9.56 -18.36
CA TRP A 498 10.27 9.53 -18.16
C TRP A 498 10.63 9.45 -16.68
N ARG A 499 9.95 10.20 -15.82
CA ARG A 499 10.21 10.16 -14.39
C ARG A 499 9.79 8.82 -13.80
N PHE A 500 8.58 8.38 -14.12
CA PHE A 500 8.04 7.09 -13.72
C PHE A 500 8.99 5.93 -14.05
N LEU A 501 9.43 5.80 -15.30
CA LEU A 501 10.36 4.74 -15.69
C LEU A 501 11.76 4.91 -15.08
N LYS A 502 12.22 6.15 -14.92
CA LYS A 502 13.50 6.47 -14.29
C LYS A 502 13.51 6.06 -12.82
N GLU A 503 12.46 6.36 -12.07
CA GLU A 503 12.37 6.00 -10.66
C GLU A 503 12.44 4.49 -10.47
N ILE A 504 11.82 3.71 -11.35
CA ILE A 504 11.94 2.25 -11.35
C ILE A 504 13.35 1.79 -11.73
N ALA A 505 13.93 2.36 -12.79
CA ALA A 505 15.26 1.97 -13.29
C ALA A 505 16.41 2.37 -12.36
N GLU A 506 16.29 3.49 -11.63
CA GLU A 506 17.32 4.00 -10.72
C GLU A 506 17.05 3.63 -9.24
N ASP A 507 15.91 3.01 -8.90
CA ASP A 507 15.64 2.57 -7.53
C ASP A 507 16.69 1.53 -7.10
N PRO A 508 17.49 1.80 -6.04
CA PRO A 508 18.52 0.88 -5.53
C PRO A 508 18.02 -0.52 -5.14
N ASN A 509 16.71 -0.68 -5.02
CA ASN A 509 16.07 -1.96 -4.75
C ASN A 509 15.97 -2.86 -6.00
N PHE A 510 16.15 -2.33 -7.22
CA PHE A 510 16.07 -3.05 -8.50
C PHE A 510 17.42 -3.04 -9.28
N PRO A 511 18.49 -3.68 -8.76
CA PRO A 511 19.79 -3.70 -9.43
C PRO A 511 19.79 -4.42 -10.78
N GLU A 512 18.75 -5.20 -11.11
CA GLU A 512 18.52 -5.76 -12.44
C GLU A 512 18.38 -4.70 -13.54
N TYR A 513 18.11 -3.44 -13.17
CA TYR A 513 18.03 -2.30 -14.10
C TYR A 513 19.25 -1.38 -14.04
N ASP A 514 20.31 -1.71 -13.27
CA ASP A 514 21.55 -0.92 -13.21
C ASP A 514 22.22 -0.76 -14.60
N ASP A 515 21.98 -1.72 -15.50
CA ASP A 515 22.47 -1.72 -16.88
C ASP A 515 21.52 -0.99 -17.87
N VAL A 516 20.38 -0.46 -17.40
CA VAL A 516 19.44 0.30 -18.23
C VAL A 516 19.92 1.75 -18.33
N ASP A 517 20.41 2.12 -19.51
CA ASP A 517 20.82 3.50 -19.80
C ASP A 517 19.60 4.43 -19.85
N VAL A 518 19.38 5.19 -18.77
CA VAL A 518 18.32 6.21 -18.68
C VAL A 518 18.75 7.44 -19.52
N PRO A 519 17.99 7.81 -20.58
CA PRO A 519 18.31 8.96 -21.42
C PRO A 519 18.04 10.28 -20.68
N ALA A 520 18.56 11.38 -21.22
CA ALA A 520 18.26 12.71 -20.70
C ALA A 520 16.75 12.99 -20.74
N LYS A 521 16.28 13.79 -19.78
CA LYS A 521 14.87 14.19 -19.69
C LYS A 521 14.39 14.76 -21.03
N PRO A 522 13.30 14.23 -21.61
CA PRO A 522 12.73 14.75 -22.85
C PRO A 522 12.21 16.18 -22.66
N ALA A 523 12.35 16.98 -23.72
CA ALA A 523 12.04 18.41 -23.74
C ALA A 523 10.53 18.71 -23.67
#